data_AF-A0A484HHW4-F1
#
_entry.id   AF-A0A484HHW4-F1
#
_cell.length_a   1.000
_cell.length_b   1.000
_cell.length_c   1.000
_cell.angle_alpha   90.00
_cell.angle_beta   90.00
_cell.angle_gamma   90.00
#
_symmetry.space_group_name_H-M   'P 1'
#
loop_
_entity.id
_entity.type
_entity.pdbx_description
1 polymer ?
#
loop_
_entity_poly.entity_id
_entity_poly.type
_entity_poly.pdbx_seq_one_letter_code
_entity_poly.pdbx_strand_id
1 'polypeptide(L)'
;MGDSWVDFLDDLKDDLANELKDELKALSKEMAGQSGILNDYGGKLKKYTARLADGRMSKEDFETRIRDLTRMTEMRLLKEEVQASARAQALVNKTTDFVLNKLLAAVL
;
A
#
# COMPACT_ATOMS: atom_id res chain seq x y z
N MET A 1 3.55 -10.01 -19.17
CA MET A 1 2.84 -10.44 -17.95
C MET A 1 2.17 -9.20 -17.41
N GLY A 2 0.83 -9.19 -17.34
CA GLY A 2 0.09 -8.10 -16.68
C GLY A 2 0.58 -7.99 -15.24
N ASP A 3 0.72 -6.76 -14.75
CA ASP A 3 1.09 -6.51 -13.37
C ASP A 3 -0.13 -6.93 -12.55
N SER A 4 -0.13 -8.12 -11.93
CA SER A 4 -1.34 -8.69 -11.30
C SER A 4 -1.95 -7.78 -10.22
N TRP A 5 -1.15 -6.85 -9.72
CA TRP A 5 -1.59 -5.69 -8.94
C TRP A 5 -2.51 -4.73 -9.72
N VAL A 6 -2.12 -4.33 -10.93
CA VAL A 6 -2.93 -3.49 -11.81
C VAL A 6 -4.19 -4.23 -12.23
N ASP A 7 -4.07 -5.50 -12.61
CA ASP A 7 -5.22 -6.31 -13.02
C ASP A 7 -6.23 -6.45 -11.87
N PHE A 8 -5.75 -6.70 -10.64
CA PHE A 8 -6.59 -6.71 -9.44
C PHE A 8 -7.33 -5.39 -9.19
N LEU A 9 -6.64 -4.26 -9.30
CA LEU A 9 -7.26 -2.95 -9.13
C LEU A 9 -8.26 -2.64 -10.24
N ASP A 10 -8.00 -3.14 -11.44
CA ASP A 10 -8.86 -2.97 -12.60
C ASP A 10 -10.11 -3.88 -12.54
N ASP A 11 -10.03 -5.01 -11.81
CA ASP A 11 -11.13 -5.96 -11.60
C ASP A 11 -12.10 -5.57 -10.47
N LEU A 12 -11.76 -4.57 -9.65
CA LEU A 12 -12.69 -4.01 -8.66
C LEU A 12 -13.81 -3.26 -9.42
N LYS A 13 -15.06 -3.74 -9.31
CA LYS A 13 -16.17 -3.36 -10.22
C LYS A 13 -17.12 -2.23 -9.74
N ASP A 14 -16.77 -1.48 -8.71
CA ASP A 14 -17.61 -0.39 -8.19
C ASP A 14 -17.11 1.00 -8.57
N ASP A 15 -17.96 2.02 -8.56
CA ASP A 15 -17.51 3.42 -8.74
C ASP A 15 -16.47 3.81 -7.67
N LEU A 16 -16.62 3.23 -6.46
CA LEU A 16 -15.63 3.30 -5.40
C LEU A 16 -14.28 2.72 -5.83
N ALA A 17 -14.26 1.65 -6.62
CA ALA A 17 -13.06 0.98 -7.07
C ALA A 17 -12.20 1.81 -8.03
N ASN A 18 -12.81 2.60 -8.90
CA ASN A 18 -12.08 3.46 -9.82
C ASN A 18 -11.35 4.58 -9.06
N GLU A 19 -12.03 5.23 -8.12
CA GLU A 19 -11.40 6.17 -7.21
C GLU A 19 -10.30 5.50 -6.37
N LEU A 20 -10.54 4.25 -5.94
CA LEU A 20 -9.57 3.50 -5.15
C LEU A 20 -8.31 3.15 -5.95
N LYS A 21 -8.48 2.74 -7.19
CA LYS A 21 -7.40 2.38 -8.11
C LYS A 21 -6.51 3.58 -8.41
N ASP A 22 -7.10 4.73 -8.72
CA ASP A 22 -6.32 5.93 -9.08
C ASP A 22 -5.57 6.50 -7.88
N GLU A 23 -6.20 6.54 -6.70
CA GLU A 23 -5.53 7.02 -5.48
C GLU A 23 -4.41 6.07 -5.05
N LEU A 24 -4.59 4.76 -5.15
CA LEU A 24 -3.54 3.78 -4.80
C LEU A 24 -2.37 3.78 -5.79
N LYS A 25 -2.65 3.97 -7.09
CA LYS A 25 -1.62 4.16 -8.12
C LYS A 25 -0.86 5.46 -7.91
N ALA A 26 -1.55 6.55 -7.56
CA ALA A 26 -0.92 7.84 -7.24
C ALA A 26 -0.02 7.74 -6.01
N LEU A 27 -0.49 7.15 -4.91
CA LEU A 27 0.29 6.93 -3.69
C LEU A 27 1.52 6.05 -3.95
N SER A 28 1.34 4.96 -4.70
CA SER A 28 2.45 4.09 -5.10
C SER A 28 3.50 4.80 -5.95
N LYS A 29 3.07 5.70 -6.85
CA LYS A 29 3.98 6.50 -7.68
C LYS A 29 4.71 7.56 -6.86
N GLU A 30 4.02 8.21 -5.92
CA GLU A 30 4.62 9.19 -5.01
C GLU A 30 5.69 8.52 -4.12
N MET A 31 5.45 7.28 -3.66
CA MET A 31 6.44 6.50 -2.92
C MET A 31 7.61 6.04 -3.77
N ALA A 32 7.37 5.60 -5.02
CA ALA A 32 8.42 5.15 -5.93
C ALA A 32 9.37 6.30 -6.36
N GLY A 33 8.85 7.53 -6.37
CA GLY A 33 9.67 8.74 -6.60
C GLY A 33 10.56 9.13 -5.41
N GLN A 34 10.44 8.46 -4.27
CA GLN A 34 11.20 8.72 -3.05
C GLN A 34 12.29 7.65 -2.89
N SER A 35 13.57 8.03 -2.81
CA SER A 35 14.65 7.07 -2.55
C SER A 35 14.60 6.54 -1.11
N GLY A 36 14.90 5.25 -0.91
CA GLY A 36 15.04 4.67 0.44
C GLY A 36 13.79 3.97 0.97
N ILE A 37 13.43 4.25 2.23
CA ILE A 37 12.42 3.50 3.00
C ILE A 37 11.02 3.50 2.34
N LEU A 38 10.63 4.59 1.69
CA LEU A 38 9.32 4.70 1.03
C LEU A 38 9.20 3.85 -0.23
N ASN A 39 10.27 3.72 -1.02
CA ASN A 39 10.28 2.82 -2.18
C ASN A 39 10.16 1.36 -1.74
N ASP A 40 10.88 0.98 -0.67
CA ASP A 40 10.76 -0.34 -0.04
C ASP A 40 9.32 -0.63 0.44
N TYR A 41 8.68 0.35 1.08
CA TYR A 41 7.30 0.25 1.53
C TYR A 41 6.34 0.05 0.35
N GLY A 42 6.43 0.91 -0.68
CA GLY A 42 5.58 0.82 -1.87
C GLY A 42 5.74 -0.49 -2.63
N GLY A 43 6.97 -1.00 -2.75
CA GLY A 43 7.24 -2.29 -3.39
C GLY A 43 6.65 -3.48 -2.62
N LYS A 44 6.76 -3.47 -1.28
CA LYS A 44 6.16 -4.53 -0.44
C LYS A 44 4.64 -4.47 -0.44
N LEU A 45 4.05 -3.28 -0.42
CA LEU A 45 2.61 -3.08 -0.51
C LEU A 45 2.06 -3.73 -1.79
N LYS A 46 2.62 -3.37 -2.96
CA LYS A 46 2.24 -3.98 -4.25
C LYS A 46 2.31 -5.50 -4.21
N LYS A 47 3.40 -6.05 -3.66
CA LYS A 47 3.60 -7.49 -3.54
C LYS A 47 2.56 -8.17 -2.66
N TYR A 48 2.17 -7.56 -1.54
CA TYR A 48 1.18 -8.14 -0.64
C TYR A 48 -0.21 -8.12 -1.26
N THR A 49 -0.58 -7.02 -1.90
CA THR A 49 -1.89 -6.94 -2.55
C THR A 49 -1.97 -7.84 -3.78
N ALA A 50 -0.91 -7.97 -4.57
CA ALA A 50 -0.86 -8.97 -5.64
C ALA A 50 -1.05 -10.41 -5.12
N ARG A 51 -0.51 -10.72 -3.93
CA ARG A 51 -0.74 -12.03 -3.30
C ARG A 51 -2.14 -12.20 -2.77
N LEU A 52 -2.76 -11.14 -2.24
CA LEU A 52 -4.17 -11.15 -1.85
C LEU A 52 -5.05 -11.40 -3.08
N ALA A 53 -4.77 -10.70 -4.19
CA ALA A 53 -5.46 -10.86 -5.46
C ALA A 53 -5.37 -12.28 -6.04
N ASP A 54 -4.16 -12.86 -6.04
CA ASP A 54 -3.92 -14.22 -6.51
C ASP A 54 -4.52 -15.30 -5.57
N GLY A 55 -5.17 -14.92 -4.46
CA GLY A 55 -5.63 -15.85 -3.42
C GLY A 55 -4.49 -16.56 -2.67
N ARG A 56 -3.24 -16.10 -2.83
CA ARG A 56 -2.02 -16.64 -2.20
C ARG A 56 -1.77 -16.09 -0.80
N MET A 57 -2.63 -15.19 -0.33
CA MET A 57 -2.59 -14.58 0.99
C MET A 57 -4.01 -14.40 1.49
N SER A 58 -4.28 -14.82 2.72
CA SER A 58 -5.58 -14.60 3.34
C SER A 58 -5.77 -13.12 3.69
N LYS A 59 -7.01 -12.72 3.93
CA LYS A 59 -7.35 -11.36 4.37
C LYS A 59 -6.64 -10.99 5.69
N GLU A 60 -6.69 -11.87 6.68
CA GLU A 60 -6.06 -11.65 7.99
C GLU A 60 -4.53 -11.58 7.89
N ASP A 61 -3.92 -12.43 7.06
CA ASP A 61 -2.49 -12.36 6.79
C ASP A 61 -2.12 -11.05 6.11
N PHE A 62 -2.91 -10.61 5.13
CA PHE A 62 -2.68 -9.35 4.44
C PHE A 62 -2.73 -8.17 5.40
N GLU A 63 -3.78 -8.06 6.20
CA GLU A 63 -3.92 -7.00 7.20
C GLU A 63 -2.74 -6.97 8.18
N THR A 64 -2.35 -8.13 8.72
CA THR A 64 -1.21 -8.26 9.63
C THR A 64 0.08 -7.78 8.96
N ARG A 65 0.33 -8.20 7.72
CA ARG A 65 1.52 -7.81 6.96
C ARG A 65 1.58 -6.32 6.66
N ILE A 66 0.44 -5.68 6.40
CA ILE A 66 0.36 -4.23 6.17
C ILE A 66 0.63 -3.46 7.47
N ARG A 67 0.06 -3.90 8.60
CA ARG A 67 0.33 -3.30 9.92
C ARG A 67 1.80 -3.43 10.32
N ASP A 68 2.40 -4.60 10.12
CA ASP A 68 3.82 -4.83 10.38
C ASP A 68 4.70 -3.97 9.48
N LEU A 69 4.39 -3.92 8.18
CA LEU A 69 5.12 -3.11 7.21
C LEU A 69 5.09 -1.62 7.58
N THR A 70 3.91 -1.13 8.00
CA THR A 70 3.72 0.22 8.51
C THR A 70 4.65 0.44 9.69
N ARG A 71 4.49 -0.32 10.77
CA ARG A 71 5.27 -0.16 12.01
C ARG A 71 6.79 -0.23 11.80
N MET A 72 7.26 -1.16 10.96
CA MET A 72 8.68 -1.24 10.60
C MET A 72 9.16 0.01 9.88
N THR A 73 8.32 0.58 9.02
CA THR A 73 8.62 1.79 8.27
C THR A 73 8.66 3.02 9.17
N GLU A 74 7.70 3.17 10.09
CA GLU A 74 7.71 4.24 11.10
C GLU A 74 8.97 4.19 11.95
N MET A 75 9.34 2.99 12.43
CA MET A 75 10.58 2.81 13.21
C MET A 75 11.85 3.18 12.42
N ARG A 76 11.88 2.90 11.11
CA ARG A 76 13.02 3.30 10.26
C ARG A 76 13.03 4.81 10.02
N LEU A 77 11.87 5.42 9.78
CA LEU A 77 11.72 6.86 9.59
C LEU A 77 12.08 7.66 10.86
N LEU A 78 11.77 7.13 12.04
CA LEU A 78 12.16 7.71 13.33
C LEU A 78 13.68 7.64 13.56
N LYS A 79 14.32 6.55 13.12
CA LYS A 79 15.77 6.37 13.28
C LYS A 79 16.62 7.26 12.36
N GLU A 80 16.07 7.72 11.25
CA GLU A 80 16.84 8.52 10.27
C GLU A 80 16.76 10.04 10.49
N GLU A 81 16.10 10.56 11.54
CA GLU A 81 16.00 12.01 11.87
C GLU A 81 15.68 12.94 10.66
N VAL A 82 15.00 12.43 9.63
CA VAL A 82 14.80 13.21 8.40
C VAL A 82 13.66 14.20 8.65
N GLN A 83 13.80 15.49 8.31
CA GLN A 83 12.64 16.39 8.19
C GLN A 83 11.63 15.89 7.14
N ALA A 84 12.07 15.04 6.20
CA ALA A 84 11.21 14.27 5.30
C ALA A 84 10.39 13.19 6.03
N SER A 85 10.70 12.85 7.29
CA SER A 85 10.01 11.85 8.10
C SER A 85 8.54 12.23 8.30
N ALA A 86 8.19 13.50 8.54
CA ALA A 86 6.79 13.88 8.71
C ALA A 86 5.95 13.67 7.43
N ARG A 87 6.49 14.03 6.26
CA ARG A 87 5.82 13.79 4.97
C ARG A 87 5.79 12.31 4.62
N ALA A 88 6.89 11.60 4.85
CA ALA A 88 6.99 10.16 4.61
C ALA A 88 6.02 9.38 5.51
N GLN A 89 5.95 9.75 6.78
CA GLN A 89 5.03 9.21 7.77
C GLN A 89 3.57 9.48 7.40
N ALA A 90 3.26 10.71 6.97
CA ALA A 90 1.93 11.05 6.48
C ALA A 90 1.55 10.21 5.24
N LEU A 91 2.48 9.98 4.32
CA LEU A 91 2.26 9.17 3.12
C LEU A 91 2.04 7.69 3.46
N VAL A 92 2.84 7.16 4.39
CA VAL A 92 2.70 5.78 4.92
C VAL A 92 1.35 5.62 5.61
N ASN A 93 0.99 6.52 6.52
CA ASN A 93 -0.29 6.47 7.23
C ASN A 93 -1.46 6.56 6.26
N LYS A 94 -1.43 7.56 5.34
CA LYS A 94 -2.46 7.73 4.32
C LYS A 94 -2.65 6.45 3.50
N THR A 95 -1.56 5.80 3.12
CA THR A 95 -1.62 4.60 2.28
C THR A 95 -2.08 3.38 3.06
N THR A 96 -1.62 3.22 4.30
CA THR A 96 -2.07 2.16 5.20
C THR A 96 -3.57 2.28 5.48
N ASP A 97 -4.03 3.47 5.87
CA ASP A 97 -5.45 3.71 6.15
C ASP A 97 -6.32 3.45 4.92
N PHE A 98 -5.85 3.87 3.76
CA PHE A 98 -6.54 3.62 2.51
C PHE A 98 -6.67 2.13 2.20
N VAL A 99 -5.58 1.38 2.35
CA VAL A 99 -5.54 -0.07 2.07
C VAL A 99 -6.38 -0.85 3.08
N LEU A 100 -6.27 -0.53 4.37
CA LEU A 100 -6.98 -1.25 5.44
C LEU A 100 -8.47 -0.89 5.52
N ASN A 101 -8.82 0.38 5.35
CA ASN A 101 -10.20 0.82 5.57
C ASN A 101 -11.03 0.83 4.28
N LYS A 102 -10.41 1.06 3.11
CA LYS A 102 -11.15 1.16 1.86
C LYS A 102 -10.95 -0.03 0.94
N LEU A 103 -9.70 -0.40 0.62
CA LEU A 103 -9.43 -1.51 -0.30
C LEU A 103 -9.93 -2.85 0.29
N LEU A 104 -9.58 -3.12 1.54
CA LEU A 104 -10.00 -4.34 2.25
C LEU A 104 -11.51 -4.43 2.49
N ALA A 105 -12.21 -3.30 2.49
CA ALA A 105 -13.67 -3.23 2.61
C ALA A 105 -14.35 -3.47 1.24
N ALA A 106 -13.76 -3.01 0.14
CA ALA A 106 -14.28 -3.18 -1.22
C ALA A 106 -14.08 -4.60 -1.81
N VAL A 107 -13.23 -5.42 -1.18
CA VAL A 107 -12.94 -6.81 -1.59
C VAL A 107 -13.83 -7.82 -0.83
N LEU A 108 -14.71 -7.34 0.06
CA LEU A 108 -15.74 -8.12 0.77
C LEU A 108 -17.15 -7.73 0.29
#